data_AF-A0A956AV61-F1
#
_entry.id   AF-A0A956AV61-F1
#
_cell.length_a   1.000
_cell.length_b   1.000
_cell.length_c   1.000
_cell.angle_alpha   90.00
_cell.angle_beta   90.00
_cell.angle_gamma   90.00
#
_symmetry.space_group_name_H-M   'P 1'
#
loop_
_entity.id
_entity.type
_entity.pdbx_description
1 polymer ?
#
loop_
_entity_poly.entity_id
_entity_poly.type
_entity_poly.pdbx_seq_one_letter_code
_entity_poly.pdbx_strand_id
1 'polypeptide(L)'
;MNDQELWASKVVEQGRRIAHLLRIDAEAFVERTVRERFIAIPTLADTMDDDALAELKQRTRATSVEIGEAIASALDREAVWLTAEASEPTTPVRSVPAVDAALTDVEASVKRLLDAEGLGDDEPVAYRLPVRFIDGDNLVTLTRNFWKNVARYQAALHAAAEQDASRGADTRRRRWDDA
;
A
#
# COMPACT_ATOMS: atom_id res chain seq x y z
N MET A 1 -8.76 -27.38 -1.15
CA MET A 1 -8.24 -26.09 -1.63
C MET A 1 -7.47 -26.37 -2.90
N ASN A 2 -7.90 -25.83 -4.04
CA ASN A 2 -7.14 -25.95 -5.29
C ASN A 2 -5.95 -24.96 -5.29
N ASP A 3 -5.03 -25.09 -6.25
CA ASP A 3 -3.84 -24.23 -6.32
C ASP A 3 -4.21 -22.74 -6.49
N GLN A 4 -5.29 -22.43 -7.20
CA GLN A 4 -5.76 -21.05 -7.38
C GLN A 4 -6.17 -20.41 -6.05
N GLU A 5 -6.98 -21.11 -5.26
CA GLU A 5 -7.43 -20.68 -3.93
C GLU A 5 -6.26 -20.52 -2.96
N LEU A 6 -5.30 -21.45 -2.98
CA LEU A 6 -4.10 -21.39 -2.16
C LEU A 6 -3.29 -20.13 -2.46
N TRP A 7 -2.97 -19.89 -3.73
CA TRP A 7 -2.13 -18.76 -4.12
C TRP A 7 -2.87 -17.42 -4.00
N ALA A 8 -4.18 -17.38 -4.28
CA ALA A 8 -5.01 -16.20 -4.03
C ALA A 8 -4.98 -15.80 -2.54
N SER A 9 -5.18 -16.78 -1.65
CA SER A 9 -5.10 -16.56 -0.19
C SER A 9 -3.73 -16.00 0.22
N LYS A 10 -2.63 -16.57 -0.32
CA LYS A 10 -1.27 -16.09 -0.06
C LYS A 10 -1.00 -14.67 -0.58
N VAL A 11 -1.58 -14.29 -1.72
CA VAL A 11 -1.46 -12.92 -2.27
C VAL A 11 -2.20 -11.94 -1.36
N VAL A 12 -3.44 -12.24 -0.99
CA VAL A 12 -4.26 -11.39 -0.11
C VAL A 12 -3.63 -11.26 1.29
N GLU A 13 -3.13 -12.35 1.86
CA GLU A 13 -2.45 -12.34 3.17
C GLU A 13 -1.25 -11.39 3.17
N GLN A 14 -0.39 -11.46 2.14
CA GLN A 14 0.77 -10.56 2.01
C GLN A 14 0.33 -9.12 1.76
N GLY A 15 -0.68 -8.90 0.90
CA GLY A 15 -1.24 -7.59 0.62
C GLY A 15 -1.76 -6.89 1.88
N ARG A 16 -2.53 -7.60 2.71
CA ARG A 16 -3.03 -7.08 4.00
C ARG A 16 -1.90 -6.71 4.96
N ARG A 17 -0.83 -7.52 5.03
CA ARG A 17 0.35 -7.20 5.85
C ARG A 17 1.08 -5.95 5.36
N ILE A 18 1.18 -5.78 4.03
CA ILE A 18 1.73 -4.58 3.42
C ILE A 18 0.86 -3.36 3.76
N ALA A 19 -0.46 -3.44 3.61
CA ALA A 19 -1.38 -2.35 3.98
C ALA A 19 -1.24 -1.94 5.45
N HIS A 20 -1.15 -2.91 6.36
CA HIS A 20 -0.95 -2.67 7.79
C HIS A 20 0.35 -1.91 8.08
N LEU A 21 1.45 -2.28 7.44
CA LEU A 21 2.73 -1.57 7.58
C LEU A 21 2.68 -0.15 7.01
N LEU A 22 2.06 0.00 5.84
CA LEU A 22 1.91 1.31 5.21
C LEU A 22 1.05 2.24 6.08
N ARG A 23 -0.01 1.72 6.71
CA ARG A 23 -0.81 2.48 7.69
C ARG A 23 0.05 2.99 8.84
N ILE A 24 0.77 2.10 9.52
CA ILE A 24 1.60 2.47 10.69
C ILE A 24 2.70 3.46 10.29
N ASP A 25 3.36 3.23 9.14
CA ASP A 25 4.43 4.12 8.70
C ASP A 25 3.90 5.47 8.23
N ALA A 26 2.73 5.52 7.60
CA ALA A 26 2.09 6.77 7.20
C ALA A 26 1.72 7.62 8.41
N GLU A 27 1.14 7.03 9.46
CA GLU A 27 0.88 7.73 10.72
C GLU A 27 2.16 8.38 11.27
N ALA A 28 3.25 7.61 11.33
CA ALA A 28 4.55 8.10 11.79
C ALA A 28 5.21 9.11 10.83
N PHE A 29 4.93 9.02 9.53
CA PHE A 29 5.42 9.95 8.52
C PHE A 29 4.84 11.35 8.73
N VAL A 30 3.53 11.47 8.96
CA VAL A 30 2.88 12.76 9.24
C VAL A 30 3.56 13.46 10.41
N GLU A 31 3.69 12.76 11.54
CA GLU A 31 4.30 13.31 12.76
C GLU A 31 5.75 13.74 12.54
N ARG A 32 6.53 12.90 11.85
CA ARG A 32 7.93 13.19 11.53
C ARG A 32 8.05 14.41 10.63
N THR A 33 7.27 14.48 9.56
CA THR A 33 7.34 15.58 8.59
C THR A 33 6.91 16.91 9.19
N VAL A 34 5.81 16.95 9.96
CA VAL A 34 5.39 18.18 10.66
C VAL A 34 6.46 18.64 11.63
N ARG A 35 7.02 17.72 12.43
CA ARG A 35 8.10 18.06 13.37
C ARG A 35 9.35 18.59 12.67
N GLU A 36 9.77 17.94 11.58
CA GLU A 36 10.94 18.37 10.79
C GLU A 36 10.73 19.78 10.23
N ARG A 37 9.55 20.08 9.68
CA ARG A 37 9.22 21.42 9.16
C ARG A 37 9.14 22.47 10.27
N PHE A 38 8.54 22.14 11.41
CA PHE A 38 8.48 23.04 12.56
C PHE A 38 9.87 23.44 13.05
N ILE A 39 10.80 22.48 13.18
CA ILE A 39 12.18 22.74 13.59
C ILE A 39 12.93 23.56 12.53
N ALA A 40 12.61 23.36 11.24
CA ALA A 40 13.26 24.06 10.14
C ALA A 40 12.84 25.53 9.99
N ILE A 41 11.79 25.99 10.68
CA ILE A 41 11.28 27.37 10.63
C ILE A 41 11.40 28.01 12.03
N PRO A 42 12.60 28.48 12.44
CA PRO A 42 12.82 29.02 13.79
C PRO A 42 11.91 30.18 14.14
N THR A 43 11.59 31.06 13.19
CA THR A 43 10.73 32.22 13.42
C THR A 43 9.32 31.82 13.86
N LEU A 44 8.78 30.75 13.30
CA LEU A 44 7.48 30.22 13.72
C LEU A 44 7.61 29.50 15.07
N ALA A 45 8.65 28.68 15.23
CA ALA A 45 8.87 27.91 16.45
C ALA A 45 9.08 28.81 17.69
N ASP A 46 9.80 29.92 17.54
CA ASP A 46 10.12 30.86 18.63
C ASP A 46 8.92 31.74 19.03
N THR A 47 7.94 31.88 18.14
CA THR A 47 6.74 32.73 18.36
C THR A 47 5.51 31.95 18.78
N MET A 48 5.51 30.62 18.60
CA MET A 48 4.42 29.73 18.99
C MET A 48 4.47 29.47 20.50
N ASP A 49 3.38 29.77 21.21
CA ASP A 49 3.26 29.43 22.62
C ASP A 49 2.91 27.94 22.84
N ASP A 50 2.94 27.51 24.10
CA ASP A 50 2.72 26.11 24.48
C ASP A 50 1.31 25.61 24.11
N ASP A 51 0.31 26.48 24.16
CA ASP A 51 -1.09 26.15 23.83
C ASP A 51 -1.26 25.92 22.32
N ALA A 52 -0.70 26.81 21.49
CA ALA A 52 -0.68 26.66 20.04
C ALA A 52 0.12 25.42 19.60
N LEU A 53 1.25 25.14 20.26
CA LEU A 53 2.04 23.94 19.99
C LEU A 53 1.29 22.66 20.38
N ALA A 54 0.52 22.69 21.48
CA ALA A 54 -0.34 21.58 21.88
C ALA A 54 -1.45 21.33 20.84
N GLU A 55 -2.07 22.40 20.32
CA GLU A 55 -3.09 22.31 19.28
C GLU A 55 -2.52 21.74 17.96
N LEU A 56 -1.35 22.22 17.52
CA LEU A 56 -0.65 21.69 16.34
C LEU A 56 -0.40 20.17 16.48
N LYS A 57 0.09 19.73 17.64
CA LYS A 57 0.33 18.30 17.91
C LYS A 57 -0.97 17.50 17.89
N GLN A 58 -2.05 18.06 18.43
CA GLN A 58 -3.37 17.41 18.41
C GLN A 58 -3.90 17.27 16.98
N ARG A 59 -3.85 18.33 16.17
CA ARG A 59 -4.25 18.30 14.75
C ARG A 59 -3.40 17.31 13.95
N THR A 60 -2.09 17.35 14.15
CA THR A 60 -1.15 16.39 13.52
C THR A 60 -1.53 14.95 13.82
N ARG A 61 -1.85 14.64 15.08
CA ARG A 61 -2.26 13.29 15.50
C ARG A 61 -3.62 12.90 14.94
N ALA A 62 -4.58 13.82 14.87
CA ALA A 62 -5.87 13.55 14.25
C ALA A 62 -5.70 13.22 12.76
N THR A 63 -4.96 14.06 12.03
CA THR A 63 -4.65 13.84 10.62
C THR A 63 -3.85 12.56 10.37
N SER A 64 -2.91 12.20 11.26
CA SER A 64 -2.14 10.97 11.12
C SER A 64 -3.05 9.74 11.20
N VAL A 65 -3.97 9.70 12.17
CA VAL A 65 -4.98 8.63 12.31
C VAL A 65 -5.90 8.58 11.08
N GLU A 66 -6.44 9.71 10.64
CA GLU A 66 -7.31 9.77 9.45
C GLU A 66 -6.61 9.23 8.19
N ILE A 67 -5.35 9.60 7.98
CA ILE A 67 -4.53 9.09 6.87
C ILE A 67 -4.31 7.57 7.00
N GLY A 68 -4.01 7.08 8.20
CA GLY A 68 -3.85 5.66 8.45
C GLY A 68 -5.12 4.87 8.13
N GLU A 69 -6.28 5.36 8.56
CA GLU A 69 -7.58 4.75 8.28
C GLU A 69 -7.92 4.80 6.78
N ALA A 70 -7.58 5.89 6.09
CA ALA A 70 -7.75 6.01 4.65
C ALA A 70 -6.93 4.97 3.88
N ILE A 71 -5.66 4.75 4.25
CA ILE A 71 -4.83 3.68 3.67
C ILE A 71 -5.47 2.31 3.92
N ALA A 72 -5.87 2.03 5.15
CA ALA A 72 -6.48 0.76 5.51
C ALA A 72 -7.73 0.49 4.67
N SER A 73 -8.64 1.46 4.61
CA SER A 73 -9.87 1.39 3.83
C SER A 73 -9.61 1.22 2.33
N ALA A 74 -8.67 1.98 1.75
CA ALA A 74 -8.33 1.91 0.34
C ALA A 74 -7.80 0.53 -0.07
N LEU A 75 -7.02 -0.11 0.81
CA LEU A 75 -6.22 -1.30 0.52
C LEU A 75 -6.77 -2.61 1.13
N ASP A 76 -7.84 -2.59 1.93
CA ASP A 76 -8.43 -3.81 2.54
C ASP A 76 -9.10 -4.74 1.50
N ARG A 77 -9.49 -4.19 0.35
CA ARG A 77 -10.20 -4.92 -0.70
C ARG A 77 -9.30 -5.97 -1.36
N GLU A 78 -9.69 -7.24 -1.30
CA GLU A 78 -8.93 -8.35 -1.90
C GLU A 78 -8.63 -8.15 -3.39
N ALA A 79 -9.58 -7.57 -4.12
CA ALA A 79 -9.45 -7.28 -5.54
C ALA A 79 -8.21 -6.42 -5.85
N VAL A 80 -7.84 -5.47 -4.97
CA VAL A 80 -6.64 -4.63 -5.14
C VAL A 80 -5.38 -5.48 -5.32
N TRP A 81 -5.29 -6.59 -4.58
CA TRP A 81 -4.12 -7.45 -4.54
C TRP A 81 -4.18 -8.53 -5.63
N LEU A 82 -5.36 -9.08 -5.89
CA LEU A 82 -5.56 -10.15 -6.85
C LEU A 82 -5.48 -9.69 -8.32
N THR A 83 -5.74 -8.41 -8.59
CA THR A 83 -5.58 -7.83 -9.94
C THR A 83 -4.19 -7.28 -10.21
N ALA A 84 -3.25 -7.42 -9.28
CA ALA A 84 -1.87 -6.99 -9.50
C ALA A 84 -1.23 -7.84 -10.61
N GLU A 85 -0.54 -7.17 -11.53
CA GLU A 85 0.22 -7.83 -12.58
C GLU A 85 1.56 -8.34 -12.03
N ALA A 86 1.96 -9.57 -12.35
CA ALA A 86 3.23 -10.10 -11.88
C ALA A 86 4.39 -9.21 -12.32
N SER A 87 5.29 -8.95 -11.37
CA SER A 87 6.47 -8.12 -11.58
C SER A 87 7.69 -8.75 -10.92
N GLU A 88 8.85 -8.14 -11.13
CA GLU A 88 10.08 -8.58 -10.48
C GLU A 88 9.99 -8.47 -8.95
N PRO A 89 10.60 -9.37 -8.18
CA PRO A 89 10.56 -9.30 -6.71
C PRO A 89 11.19 -8.05 -6.10
N THR A 90 11.94 -7.28 -6.89
CA THR A 90 12.56 -6.00 -6.54
C THR A 90 11.69 -4.79 -6.87
N THR A 91 10.61 -4.98 -7.62
CA THR A 91 9.67 -3.90 -7.96
C THR A 91 9.03 -3.36 -6.68
N PRO A 92 9.03 -2.03 -6.44
CA PRO A 92 8.37 -1.44 -5.28
C PRO A 92 6.87 -1.75 -5.28
N VAL A 93 6.27 -1.96 -4.11
CA VAL A 93 4.81 -2.16 -4.01
C VAL A 93 4.01 -0.93 -4.48
N ARG A 94 4.64 0.25 -4.55
CA ARG A 94 4.08 1.45 -5.17
C ARG A 94 3.73 1.25 -6.66
N SER A 95 4.22 0.21 -7.33
CA SER A 95 3.77 -0.11 -8.69
C SER A 95 2.36 -0.68 -8.76
N VAL A 96 1.74 -1.05 -7.62
CA VAL A 96 0.32 -1.40 -7.56
C VAL A 96 -0.50 -0.10 -7.59
N PRO A 97 -1.37 0.15 -8.59
CA PRO A 97 -2.01 1.46 -8.77
C PRO A 97 -2.79 1.97 -7.56
N ALA A 98 -3.48 1.08 -6.83
CA ALA A 98 -4.21 1.46 -5.63
C ALA A 98 -3.28 1.86 -4.47
N VAL A 99 -2.09 1.25 -4.39
CA VAL A 99 -1.06 1.63 -3.40
C VAL A 99 -0.48 2.98 -3.77
N ASP A 100 -0.16 3.22 -5.04
CA ASP A 100 0.33 4.53 -5.49
C ASP A 100 -0.65 5.65 -5.17
N ALA A 101 -1.91 5.48 -5.58
CA ALA A 101 -2.97 6.45 -5.33
C ALA A 101 -3.11 6.76 -3.82
N ALA A 102 -3.14 5.73 -2.96
CA ALA A 102 -3.24 5.93 -1.52
C ALA A 102 -2.04 6.70 -0.94
N LEU A 103 -0.83 6.45 -1.42
CA LEU A 103 0.37 7.16 -0.97
C LEU A 103 0.44 8.60 -1.50
N THR A 104 -0.05 8.84 -2.71
CA THR A 104 -0.18 10.21 -3.25
C THR A 104 -1.22 11.01 -2.47
N ASP A 105 -2.32 10.38 -2.04
CA ASP A 105 -3.31 11.04 -1.18
C ASP A 105 -2.74 11.38 0.22
N VAL A 106 -1.83 10.55 0.74
CA VAL A 106 -1.06 10.85 1.96
C VAL A 106 -0.19 12.09 1.76
N GLU A 107 0.61 12.11 0.68
CA GLU A 107 1.49 13.23 0.33
C GLU A 107 0.69 14.55 0.22
N ALA A 108 -0.45 14.52 -0.47
CA ALA A 108 -1.33 15.67 -0.62
C ALA A 108 -1.99 16.12 0.70
N SER A 109 -2.37 15.17 1.56
CA SER A 109 -2.99 15.48 2.86
C SER A 109 -1.99 16.08 3.85
N VAL A 110 -0.76 15.57 3.87
CA VAL A 110 0.33 16.17 4.66
C VAL A 110 0.68 17.56 4.14
N LYS A 111 0.75 17.76 2.82
CA LYS A 111 0.99 19.09 2.25
C LYS A 111 -0.09 20.09 2.69
N ARG A 112 -1.37 19.71 2.64
CA ARG A 112 -2.48 20.56 3.10
C ARG A 112 -2.38 20.89 4.59
N LEU A 113 -2.00 19.92 5.43
CA LEU A 113 -1.76 20.17 6.85
C LEU A 113 -0.63 21.18 7.04
N LEU A 114 0.52 20.97 6.41
CA LEU A 114 1.66 21.89 6.51
C LEU A 114 1.28 23.32 6.07
N ASP A 115 0.57 23.45 4.95
CA ASP A 115 0.13 24.74 4.43
C ASP A 115 -0.82 25.46 5.39
N ALA A 116 -1.76 24.73 6.00
CA ALA A 116 -2.71 25.27 6.96
C ALA A 116 -2.03 25.78 8.25
N GLU A 117 -0.90 25.19 8.63
CA GLU A 117 -0.12 25.52 9.83
C GLU A 117 0.99 26.55 9.57
N GLY A 118 1.11 27.06 8.33
CA GLY A 118 2.22 27.94 7.95
C GLY A 118 3.59 27.25 7.96
N LEU A 119 3.59 25.91 7.92
CA LEU A 119 4.77 25.04 7.82
C LEU A 119 5.07 24.62 6.38
N GLY A 120 4.22 25.03 5.44
CA GLY A 120 4.35 24.73 4.02
C GLY A 120 5.51 25.47 3.37
N ASP A 121 6.20 24.77 2.48
CA ASP A 121 7.16 25.33 1.54
C ASP A 121 6.84 24.88 0.10
N ASP A 122 7.64 25.36 -0.85
CA ASP A 122 7.54 24.97 -2.26
C ASP A 122 8.08 23.55 -2.53
N GLU A 123 8.70 22.92 -1.53
CA GLU A 123 9.21 21.56 -1.68
C GLU A 123 8.07 20.54 -1.65
N PRO A 124 8.09 19.55 -2.55
CA PRO A 124 7.08 18.51 -2.55
C PRO A 124 7.23 17.61 -1.32
N VAL A 125 6.11 17.31 -0.66
CA VAL A 125 6.04 16.24 0.33
C VAL A 125 6.14 14.90 -0.42
N ALA A 126 7.22 14.16 -0.18
CA ALA A 126 7.48 12.90 -0.84
C ALA A 126 7.53 11.74 0.17
N TYR A 127 6.57 10.82 0.07
CA TYR A 127 6.52 9.63 0.90
C TYR A 127 7.50 8.58 0.38
N ARG A 128 8.48 8.22 1.22
CA ARG A 128 9.45 7.17 0.91
C ARG A 128 9.07 5.90 1.65
N LEU A 129 9.01 4.78 0.91
CA LEU A 129 8.72 3.48 1.50
C LEU A 129 9.75 3.13 2.58
N PRO A 130 9.31 2.65 3.76
CA PRO A 130 10.21 2.36 4.86
C PRO A 130 11.13 1.17 4.55
N VAL A 131 12.41 1.34 4.84
CA VAL A 131 13.43 0.27 4.77
C VAL A 131 13.65 -0.44 6.11
N ARG A 132 13.12 0.13 7.20
CA ARG A 132 13.23 -0.37 8.57
C ARG A 132 12.18 -1.44 8.89
N PHE A 133 12.35 -2.13 10.01
CA PHE A 133 11.31 -2.99 10.56
C PHE A 133 10.22 -2.17 11.25
N ILE A 134 8.98 -2.59 11.07
CA ILE A 134 7.79 -2.01 11.71
C ILE A 134 6.92 -3.20 12.12
N ASP A 135 6.53 -3.25 13.39
CA ASP A 135 5.71 -4.35 13.94
C ASP A 135 6.27 -5.76 13.67
N GLY A 136 7.60 -5.91 13.76
CA GLY A 136 8.30 -7.18 13.51
C GLY A 136 8.47 -7.57 12.03
N ASP A 137 7.88 -6.81 11.11
CA ASP A 137 7.95 -7.07 9.67
C ASP A 137 8.79 -6.03 8.91
N ASN A 138 9.21 -6.39 7.70
CA ASN A 138 9.96 -5.54 6.80
C ASN A 138 9.29 -5.45 5.42
N LEU A 139 8.96 -4.22 5.00
CA LEU A 139 8.21 -3.97 3.78
C LEU A 139 8.91 -4.50 2.52
N VAL A 140 10.24 -4.43 2.45
CA VAL A 140 11.02 -4.95 1.31
C VAL A 140 10.86 -6.47 1.22
N THR A 141 10.92 -7.16 2.36
CA THR A 141 10.76 -8.62 2.40
C THR A 141 9.33 -9.04 2.03
N LEU A 142 8.32 -8.34 2.54
CA LEU A 142 6.92 -8.62 2.18
C LEU A 142 6.63 -8.32 0.72
N THR A 143 7.12 -7.20 0.18
CA THR A 143 6.97 -6.86 -1.25
C THR A 143 7.56 -7.94 -2.14
N ARG A 144 8.76 -8.43 -1.80
CA ARG A 144 9.40 -9.54 -2.52
C ARG A 144 8.55 -10.82 -2.49
N ASN A 145 7.98 -11.16 -1.34
CA ASN A 145 7.15 -12.35 -1.19
C ASN A 145 5.80 -12.19 -1.89
N PHE A 146 5.22 -10.99 -1.84
CA PHE A 146 4.00 -10.63 -2.55
C PHE A 146 4.17 -10.87 -4.05
N TRP A 147 5.20 -10.33 -4.70
CA TRP A 147 5.41 -10.54 -6.14
C TRP A 147 5.65 -12.00 -6.52
N LYS A 148 6.37 -12.76 -5.69
CA LYS A 148 6.52 -14.21 -5.88
C LYS A 148 5.18 -14.92 -5.82
N ASN A 149 4.29 -14.54 -4.90
CA ASN A 149 2.96 -15.13 -4.78
C ASN A 149 2.04 -14.73 -5.93
N VAL A 150 2.10 -13.47 -6.39
CA VAL A 150 1.34 -13.00 -7.57
C VAL A 150 1.73 -13.81 -8.81
N ALA A 151 3.02 -14.00 -9.06
CA ALA A 151 3.49 -14.80 -10.18
C ALA A 151 2.97 -16.26 -10.13
N ARG A 152 2.95 -16.87 -8.95
CA ARG A 152 2.42 -18.23 -8.76
C ARG A 152 0.90 -18.30 -8.92
N TYR A 153 0.18 -17.30 -8.42
CA TYR A 153 -1.26 -17.18 -8.58
C TYR A 153 -1.64 -17.07 -10.06
N GLN A 154 -0.98 -16.20 -10.81
CA GLN A 154 -1.22 -16.05 -12.24
C GLN A 154 -0.88 -17.34 -13.02
N ALA A 155 0.22 -18.01 -12.69
CA ALA A 155 0.56 -19.31 -13.28
C ALA A 155 -0.53 -20.37 -13.02
N ALA A 156 -1.09 -20.40 -11.80
CA ALA A 156 -2.20 -21.30 -11.46
C ALA A 156 -3.50 -20.95 -12.21
N LEU A 157 -3.78 -19.67 -12.44
CA LEU A 157 -4.90 -19.23 -13.28
C LEU A 157 -4.74 -19.71 -14.73
N HIS A 158 -3.54 -19.53 -15.32
CA HIS A 158 -3.24 -19.98 -16.67
C HIS A 158 -3.35 -21.50 -16.82
N ALA A 159 -2.75 -22.27 -15.90
CA ALA A 159 -2.79 -23.73 -15.93
C ALA A 159 -4.23 -24.29 -15.86
N ALA A 160 -5.09 -23.68 -15.03
CA ALA A 160 -6.49 -24.08 -14.95
C ALA A 160 -7.26 -23.75 -16.24
N ALA A 161 -7.03 -22.57 -16.82
CA ALA A 161 -7.65 -22.19 -18.09
C ALA A 161 -7.25 -23.14 -19.23
N GLU A 162 -5.99 -23.56 -19.29
CA GLU A 162 -5.50 -24.56 -20.24
C GLU A 162 -6.15 -25.93 -20.02
N GLN A 163 -6.28 -26.36 -18.76
CA GLN A 163 -6.92 -27.62 -18.42
C GLN A 163 -8.40 -27.64 -18.85
N ASP A 164 -9.14 -26.57 -18.61
CA ASP A 164 -10.54 -26.46 -19.00
C ASP A 164 -10.71 -26.35 -20.52
N ALA A 165 -9.81 -25.64 -21.21
CA ALA A 165 -9.76 -25.62 -22.67
C ALA A 165 -9.52 -27.01 -23.26
N SER A 166 -8.58 -27.78 -22.68
CA SER A 166 -8.27 -29.15 -23.09
C SER A 166 -9.45 -30.09 -22.88
N ARG A 167 -10.08 -30.06 -21.69
CA ARG A 167 -11.31 -30.83 -21.40
C ARG A 167 -12.44 -30.49 -22.37
N GLY A 168 -12.60 -29.21 -22.69
CA GLY A 168 -13.60 -28.74 -23.65
C GLY A 168 -13.31 -29.24 -25.08
N ALA A 169 -12.04 -29.27 -25.48
CA ALA A 169 -11.62 -29.81 -26.77
C ALA A 169 -11.87 -31.32 -26.86
N ASP A 170 -11.49 -32.09 -25.84
CA ASP A 170 -11.73 -33.53 -25.77
C ASP A 170 -13.22 -33.87 -25.81
N THR A 171 -14.04 -33.10 -25.09
CA THR A 171 -15.51 -33.26 -25.09
C THR A 171 -16.09 -33.02 -26.49
N ARG A 172 -15.65 -31.97 -27.18
CA ARG A 172 -16.07 -31.68 -28.57
C ARG A 172 -15.61 -32.77 -29.55
N ARG A 173 -14.40 -33.29 -29.36
CA ARG A 173 -13.85 -34.37 -30.19
C ARG A 173 -14.66 -35.65 -30.06
N ARG A 174 -14.95 -36.10 -28.83
CA ARG A 174 -15.78 -37.29 -28.60
C ARG A 174 -17.17 -37.15 -29.23
N ARG A 175 -17.80 -35.99 -29.06
CA ARG A 175 -19.10 -35.70 -29.69
C ARG A 175 -19.07 -35.75 -31.22
N TRP A 176 -17.94 -35.39 -31.83
CA TRP A 176 -17.76 -35.49 -33.29
C TRP A 176 -17.55 -36.95 -33.73
N ASP A 177 -16.71 -37.69 -33.01
CA ASP A 177 -16.38 -39.08 -33.33
C ASP A 177 -17.57 -40.05 -33.13
N ASP A 178 -18.49 -39.72 -32.23
CA ASP A 178 -19.70 -40.52 -31.91
C ASP A 178 -20.92 -40.22 -32.82
N ALA A 179 -20.87 -39.19 -33.66
CA ALA A 179 -21.99 -38.73 -34.52
C ALA A 179 -21.91 -39.28 -35.95
#